data_AF-A0A2N2KW97-F1
#
_entry.id   AF-A0A2N2KW97-F1
#
_cell.length_a   1.000
_cell.length_b   1.000
_cell.length_c   1.000
_cell.angle_alpha   90.00
_cell.angle_beta   90.00
_cell.angle_gamma   90.00
#
_symmetry.space_group_name_H-M   'P 1'
#
loop_
_entity.id
_entity.type
_entity.pdbx_description
1 polymer ?
#
loop_
_entity_poly.entity_id
_entity_poly.type
_entity_poly.pdbx_seq_one_letter_code
_entity_poly.pdbx_strand_id
1 'polypeptide(L)'
;MDNSPQLFQYILSGLSNGAIYALIGFGFAIIYNATGIINFAQGEFVMLGGMLTLFFLVLLSFPLIPAIVLAILISTIIGIAFERLAIRPLKNAPHLSIVIITIGASILIRGISMLVWGKDTHAIPAFSGNEPLYIAGATILPQHIWIFAITLLIIAANKIFFNY
;
A
#
# COMPACT_ATOMS: atom_id res chain seq x y z
N MET A 1 -19.71 -19.22 28.25
CA MET A 1 -18.72 -18.21 27.83
C MET A 1 -19.27 -17.59 26.56
N ASP A 2 -19.68 -16.33 26.63
CA ASP A 2 -20.34 -15.64 25.51
C ASP A 2 -19.24 -15.19 24.52
N ASN A 3 -19.06 -15.95 23.45
CA ASN A 3 -17.99 -15.73 22.45
C ASN A 3 -18.39 -14.67 21.40
N SER A 4 -19.60 -14.13 21.48
CA SER A 4 -20.15 -13.12 20.57
C SER A 4 -19.27 -11.85 20.41
N PRO A 5 -18.71 -11.22 21.47
CA PRO A 5 -17.82 -10.07 21.31
C PRO A 5 -16.50 -10.40 20.61
N GLN A 6 -15.97 -11.61 20.82
CA GLN A 6 -14.73 -12.06 20.17
C GLN A 6 -14.94 -12.28 18.67
N LEU A 7 -16.08 -12.85 18.29
CA LEU A 7 -16.45 -13.04 16.89
C LEU A 7 -16.61 -11.68 16.18
N PHE A 8 -17.26 -10.71 16.83
CA PHE A 8 -17.39 -9.36 16.27
C PHE A 8 -16.04 -8.66 16.11
N GLN A 9 -15.13 -8.80 17.09
CA GLN A 9 -13.75 -8.32 16.98
C GLN A 9 -13.02 -8.93 15.77
N TYR A 10 -13.10 -10.25 15.58
CA TYR A 10 -12.42 -10.90 14.45
C TYR A 10 -12.96 -10.46 13.10
N ILE A 11 -14.28 -10.24 13.00
CA ILE A 11 -14.88 -9.69 11.77
C ILE A 11 -14.33 -8.28 11.49
N LEU A 12 -14.29 -7.39 12.48
CA LEU A 12 -13.78 -6.03 12.29
C LEU A 12 -12.29 -5.98 11.94
N SER A 13 -11.47 -6.78 12.63
CA SER A 13 -10.04 -6.91 12.33
C SER A 13 -9.82 -7.51 10.93
N GLY A 14 -10.62 -8.53 10.57
CA GLY A 14 -10.58 -9.16 9.26
C GLY A 14 -10.98 -8.20 8.14
N LEU A 15 -12.04 -7.40 8.36
CA LEU A 15 -12.48 -6.38 7.41
C LEU A 15 -11.39 -5.33 7.22
N SER A 16 -10.74 -4.89 8.30
CA SER A 16 -9.67 -3.89 8.25
C SER A 16 -8.48 -4.34 7.40
N ASN A 17 -8.01 -5.57 7.62
CA ASN A 17 -6.95 -6.16 6.81
C ASN A 17 -7.42 -6.40 5.37
N GLY A 18 -8.67 -6.85 5.19
CA GLY A 18 -9.29 -7.01 3.89
C GLY A 18 -9.35 -5.72 3.08
N ALA A 19 -9.59 -4.57 3.73
CA ALA A 19 -9.60 -3.26 3.08
C ALA A 19 -8.22 -2.82 2.58
N ILE A 20 -7.15 -3.15 3.33
CA ILE A 20 -5.77 -2.96 2.87
C ILE A 20 -5.49 -3.87 1.66
N TYR A 21 -5.82 -5.16 1.76
CA TYR A 21 -5.61 -6.09 0.64
C TYR A 21 -6.44 -5.74 -0.58
N ALA A 22 -7.64 -5.19 -0.40
CA ALA A 22 -8.45 -4.67 -1.49
C ALA A 22 -7.70 -3.55 -2.22
N LEU A 23 -7.18 -2.54 -1.50
CA LEU A 23 -6.39 -1.46 -2.12
C LEU A 23 -5.17 -1.98 -2.88
N ILE A 24 -4.45 -2.94 -2.29
CA ILE A 24 -3.30 -3.58 -2.94
C ILE A 24 -3.75 -4.28 -4.23
N GLY A 25 -4.82 -5.07 -4.16
CA GLY A 25 -5.43 -5.77 -5.29
C GLY A 25 -5.90 -4.83 -6.40
N PHE A 26 -6.49 -3.68 -6.04
CA PHE A 26 -6.85 -2.64 -7.00
C PHE A 26 -5.63 -2.07 -7.72
N GLY A 27 -4.53 -1.81 -7.00
CA GLY A 27 -3.27 -1.40 -7.61
C GLY A 27 -2.74 -2.43 -8.61
N PHE A 28 -2.75 -3.72 -8.24
CA PHE A 28 -2.41 -4.82 -9.16
C PHE A 28 -3.32 -4.85 -10.40
N ALA A 29 -4.64 -4.75 -10.21
CA ALA A 29 -5.62 -4.79 -11.29
C ALA A 29 -5.43 -3.62 -12.28
N ILE A 30 -5.20 -2.41 -11.80
CA ILE A 30 -4.97 -1.23 -12.65
C ILE A 30 -3.72 -1.42 -13.51
N ILE A 31 -2.61 -1.87 -12.91
CA ILE A 31 -1.36 -2.10 -13.65
C ILE A 31 -1.56 -3.20 -14.68
N TYR A 32 -2.17 -4.32 -14.29
CA TYR A 32 -2.41 -5.42 -15.20
C TYR A 32 -3.33 -5.02 -16.36
N ASN A 33 -4.42 -4.31 -16.08
CA ASN A 33 -5.35 -3.85 -17.11
C ASN A 33 -4.71 -2.84 -18.08
N ALA A 34 -3.81 -1.98 -17.59
CA ALA A 34 -3.13 -0.99 -18.42
C ALA A 34 -1.97 -1.57 -19.25
N THR A 35 -1.31 -2.62 -18.76
CA THR A 35 -0.05 -3.11 -19.35
C THR A 35 -0.10 -4.55 -19.87
N GLY A 36 -1.09 -5.35 -19.46
CA GLY A 36 -1.15 -6.80 -19.70
C GLY A 36 -0.10 -7.59 -18.92
N ILE A 37 0.63 -6.95 -17.99
CA ILE A 37 1.79 -7.52 -17.30
C ILE A 37 1.51 -7.63 -15.81
N ILE A 38 1.86 -8.77 -15.22
CA ILE A 38 1.85 -8.96 -13.77
C ILE A 38 3.16 -8.40 -13.21
N ASN A 39 3.06 -7.31 -12.45
CA ASN A 39 4.20 -6.69 -11.78
C ASN A 39 4.41 -7.29 -10.38
N PHE A 40 5.37 -8.21 -10.22
CA PHE A 40 5.69 -8.82 -8.93
C PHE A 40 6.36 -7.86 -7.93
N ALA A 41 6.82 -6.68 -8.37
CA ALA A 41 7.38 -5.65 -7.48
C ALA A 41 6.30 -4.79 -6.78
N GLN A 42 5.02 -4.99 -7.07
CA GLN A 42 3.94 -4.14 -6.58
C GLN A 42 3.89 -4.04 -5.04
N GLY A 43 4.18 -5.14 -4.32
CA GLY A 43 4.27 -5.10 -2.86
C GLY A 43 5.33 -4.13 -2.34
N GLU A 44 6.44 -3.98 -3.07
CA GLU A 44 7.49 -3.03 -2.69
C GLU A 44 7.06 -1.58 -2.90
N PHE A 45 6.22 -1.29 -3.90
CA PHE A 45 5.65 0.06 -4.07
C PHE A 45 4.69 0.43 -2.94
N VAL A 46 3.93 -0.55 -2.43
CA VAL A 46 3.09 -0.37 -1.23
C VAL A 46 3.96 -0.07 -0.02
N MET A 47 5.03 -0.85 0.18
CA MET A 47 6.01 -0.61 1.24
C MET A 47 6.65 0.79 1.12
N LEU A 48 7.13 1.17 -0.06
CA LEU A 48 7.75 2.48 -0.30
C LEU A 48 6.80 3.62 0.06
N GLY A 49 5.52 3.53 -0.28
CA GLY A 49 4.53 4.53 0.11
C GLY A 49 4.45 4.73 1.63
N GLY A 50 4.42 3.63 2.40
CA GLY A 50 4.41 3.67 3.86
C GLY A 50 5.73 4.18 4.45
N MET A 51 6.86 3.64 3.99
CA MET A 51 8.20 3.96 4.51
C MET A 51 8.63 5.39 4.18
N LEU A 52 8.34 5.89 2.98
CA LEU A 52 8.60 7.28 2.63
C LEU A 52 7.71 8.22 3.43
N THR A 53 6.43 7.89 3.63
CA THR A 53 5.54 8.69 4.50
C THR A 53 6.10 8.77 5.91
N LEU A 54 6.51 7.64 6.48
CA LEU A 54 7.14 7.58 7.80
C LEU A 54 8.44 8.41 7.86
N PHE A 55 9.30 8.29 6.84
CA PHE A 55 10.55 9.02 6.75
C PHE A 55 10.32 10.54 6.79
N PHE A 56 9.41 11.06 5.97
CA PHE A 56 9.09 12.49 5.97
C PHE A 56 8.42 12.93 7.28
N LEU A 57 7.53 12.11 7.82
CA LEU A 57 6.78 12.42 9.03
C LEU A 57 7.66 12.44 10.29
N VAL A 58 8.49 11.42 10.48
CA VAL A 58 9.24 11.20 11.73
C VAL A 58 10.63 11.81 11.65
N LEU A 59 11.39 11.51 10.59
CA LEU A 59 12.79 11.95 10.52
C LEU A 59 12.90 13.42 10.10
N LEU A 60 12.09 13.83 9.12
CA LEU A 60 12.09 15.22 8.64
C LEU A 60 11.03 16.09 9.34
N SER A 61 10.21 15.51 10.22
CA SER A 61 9.19 16.23 11.01
C SER A 61 8.19 17.03 10.15
N PHE A 62 7.89 16.56 8.93
CA PHE A 62 6.90 17.20 8.07
C PHE A 62 5.48 16.90 8.58
N PRO A 63 4.50 17.79 8.34
CA PRO A 63 3.11 17.47 8.60
C PRO A 63 2.64 16.29 7.74
N LEU A 64 1.63 15.56 8.22
CA LEU A 64 1.17 14.31 7.61
C LEU A 64 0.82 14.45 6.12
N ILE A 65 0.04 15.48 5.75
CA ILE A 65 -0.44 15.65 4.37
C ILE A 65 0.75 15.88 3.40
N PRO A 66 1.67 16.84 3.64
CA PRO A 66 2.90 16.96 2.87
C PRO A 66 3.73 15.68 2.81
N ALA A 67 3.87 14.94 3.91
CA ALA A 67 4.60 13.68 3.96
C ALA A 67 4.01 12.63 3.01
N ILE A 68 2.67 12.47 3.01
CA ILE A 68 1.95 11.57 2.11
C ILE A 68 2.13 12.01 0.65
N VAL A 69 1.98 13.31 0.35
CA VAL A 69 2.11 13.82 -1.02
C VAL A 69 3.52 13.58 -1.56
N LEU A 70 4.56 13.84 -0.75
CA LEU A 70 5.95 13.58 -1.15
C LEU A 70 6.23 12.09 -1.32
N ALA A 71 5.69 11.23 -0.45
CA ALA A 71 5.81 9.78 -0.58
C ALA A 71 5.19 9.28 -1.89
N ILE A 72 4.01 9.80 -2.26
CA ILE A 72 3.36 9.49 -3.55
C ILE A 72 4.25 9.95 -4.71
N LEU A 73 4.70 11.22 -4.71
CA LEU A 73 5.52 11.77 -5.79
C LEU A 73 6.81 10.99 -6.00
N ILE A 74 7.54 10.67 -4.93
CA ILE A 74 8.78 9.90 -5.01
C ILE A 74 8.51 8.46 -5.46
N SER A 75 7.47 7.81 -4.93
CA SER A 75 7.08 6.46 -5.38
C SER A 75 6.70 6.44 -6.86
N THR A 76 6.02 7.48 -7.35
CA THR A 76 5.70 7.65 -8.78
C THR A 76 6.97 7.83 -9.60
N ILE A 77 7.94 8.64 -9.16
CA ILE A 77 9.22 8.82 -9.86
C ILE A 77 9.98 7.48 -9.93
N ILE A 78 10.03 6.73 -8.84
CA ILE A 78 10.64 5.39 -8.80
C ILE A 78 9.90 4.44 -9.76
N GLY A 79 8.57 4.50 -9.80
CA GLY A 79 7.75 3.70 -10.70
C GLY A 79 7.99 4.03 -12.17
N ILE A 80 8.12 5.31 -12.52
CA ILE A 80 8.48 5.77 -13.87
C ILE A 80 9.88 5.30 -14.24
N ALA A 81 10.85 5.41 -13.32
CA ALA A 81 12.20 4.91 -13.56
C ALA A 81 12.20 3.39 -13.78
N PHE A 82 11.44 2.64 -12.97
CA PHE A 82 11.28 1.20 -13.10
C PHE A 82 10.64 0.82 -14.44
N GLU A 83 9.56 1.49 -14.86
CA GLU A 83 8.94 1.27 -16.16
C GLU A 83 9.96 1.50 -17.29
N ARG A 84 10.65 2.64 -17.29
CA ARG A 84 11.54 3.01 -18.39
C ARG A 84 12.80 2.16 -18.48
N LEU A 85 13.36 1.78 -17.33
CA LEU A 85 14.66 1.10 -17.26
C LEU A 85 14.54 -0.43 -17.22
N ALA A 86 13.47 -0.98 -16.66
CA ALA A 86 13.32 -2.42 -16.49
C ALA A 86 12.24 -3.02 -17.40
N ILE A 87 11.06 -2.38 -17.50
CA ILE A 87 9.90 -2.97 -18.21
C ILE A 87 9.92 -2.63 -19.70
N ARG A 88 10.04 -1.35 -20.04
CA ARG A 88 9.96 -0.85 -21.42
C ARG A 88 10.99 -1.47 -22.37
N PRO A 89 12.24 -1.76 -21.97
CA PRO A 89 13.19 -2.45 -22.83
C PRO A 89 12.77 -3.89 -23.17
N LEU A 90 11.97 -4.51 -22.31
CA LEU A 90 11.49 -5.89 -22.44
C LEU A 90 10.10 -6.00 -23.05
N LYS A 91 9.55 -4.93 -23.62
CA LYS A 91 8.18 -4.92 -24.20
C LYS A 91 7.92 -6.00 -25.25
N ASN A 92 8.95 -6.44 -25.96
CA ASN A 92 8.87 -7.47 -27.00
C ASN A 92 9.44 -8.83 -26.53
N ALA A 93 9.87 -8.93 -25.27
CA ALA A 93 10.42 -10.16 -24.71
C ALA A 93 9.29 -11.09 -24.26
N PRO A 94 9.57 -12.40 -24.08
CA PRO A 94 8.60 -13.33 -23.51
C PRO A 94 8.13 -12.86 -22.13
N HIS A 95 6.85 -13.09 -21.79
CA HIS A 95 6.27 -12.68 -20.50
C HIS A 95 7.07 -13.14 -19.28
N LEU A 96 7.70 -14.33 -19.36
CA LEU A 96 8.58 -14.84 -18.31
C LEU A 96 9.74 -13.88 -17.99
N SER A 97 10.30 -13.20 -18.99
CA SER A 97 11.38 -12.22 -18.81
C SER A 97 10.92 -11.04 -17.95
N ILE A 98 9.65 -10.62 -18.13
CA ILE A 98 9.05 -9.53 -17.36
C ILE A 98 8.77 -9.97 -15.92
N VAL A 99 8.37 -11.23 -15.72
CA VAL A 99 8.26 -11.81 -14.37
C VAL A 99 9.62 -11.81 -13.68
N ILE A 100 10.68 -12.27 -14.35
CA ILE A 100 12.03 -12.33 -13.78
C ILE A 100 12.53 -10.93 -13.42
N ILE A 101 12.37 -9.93 -14.29
CA ILE A 101 12.86 -8.56 -14.00
C ILE A 101 12.07 -7.90 -12.86
N THR A 102 10.76 -8.15 -12.76
CA THR A 102 9.92 -7.59 -11.69
C THR A 102 10.25 -8.22 -10.34
N ILE A 103 10.53 -9.54 -10.30
CA ILE A 103 11.05 -10.21 -9.09
C ILE A 103 12.43 -9.67 -8.72
N GLY A 104 13.34 -9.53 -9.70
CA GLY A 104 14.67 -8.96 -9.48
C GLY A 104 14.60 -7.55 -8.91
N ALA A 105 13.71 -6.70 -9.45
CA ALA A 105 13.45 -5.37 -8.93
C ALA A 105 12.83 -5.39 -7.53
N SER A 106 11.92 -6.32 -7.23
CA SER A 106 11.38 -6.49 -5.86
C SER A 106 12.50 -6.74 -4.86
N ILE A 107 13.39 -7.68 -5.16
CA ILE A 107 14.53 -8.02 -4.31
C ILE A 107 15.45 -6.81 -4.13
N LEU A 108 15.71 -6.07 -5.20
CA LEU A 108 16.57 -4.88 -5.16
C LEU A 108 15.94 -3.76 -4.32
N ILE A 109 14.67 -3.40 -4.56
CA ILE A 109 13.97 -2.35 -3.81
C ILE A 109 13.90 -2.72 -2.33
N ARG A 110 13.56 -3.97 -2.02
CA ARG A 110 13.53 -4.47 -0.65
C ARG A 110 14.90 -4.43 0.00
N GLY A 111 15.94 -4.85 -0.72
CA GLY A 111 17.33 -4.83 -0.25
C GLY A 111 17.80 -3.40 0.07
N ILE A 112 17.57 -2.44 -0.83
CA ILE A 112 17.87 -1.02 -0.57
C ILE A 112 17.07 -0.52 0.63
N SER A 113 15.78 -0.87 0.72
CA SER A 113 14.94 -0.44 1.83
C SER A 113 15.44 -0.97 3.17
N MET A 114 15.90 -2.21 3.22
CA MET A 114 16.52 -2.79 4.42
C MET A 114 17.84 -2.11 4.80
N LEU A 115 18.60 -1.60 3.84
CA LEU A 115 19.83 -0.85 4.12
C LEU A 115 19.53 0.56 4.64
N VAL A 116 18.49 1.21 4.13
CA VAL A 116 18.13 2.59 4.50
C VAL A 116 17.36 2.65 5.82
N TRP A 117 16.39 1.74 6.03
CA TRP A 117 15.46 1.79 7.17
C TRP A 117 15.58 0.60 8.14
N GLY A 118 16.47 -0.36 7.87
CA GLY A 118 16.59 -1.58 8.67
C GLY A 118 15.55 -2.64 8.31
N LYS A 119 15.56 -3.74 9.06
CA LYS A 119 14.73 -4.94 8.79
C LYS A 119 13.48 -5.03 9.67
N ASP A 120 13.35 -4.09 10.60
CA ASP A 120 12.27 -4.09 11.58
C ASP A 120 10.96 -3.62 10.95
N THR A 121 9.85 -4.02 11.56
CA THR A 121 8.54 -3.51 11.16
C THR A 121 8.38 -2.10 11.72
N HIS A 122 8.10 -1.15 10.84
CA HIS A 122 7.84 0.23 11.23
C HIS A 122 6.35 0.56 11.11
N ALA A 123 5.83 1.29 12.09
CA ALA A 123 4.44 1.76 12.09
C ALA A 123 4.40 3.29 12.07
N ILE A 124 3.51 3.83 11.25
CA ILE A 124 3.23 5.27 11.25
C ILE A 124 2.51 5.63 12.55
N PRO A 125 2.97 6.65 13.30
CA PRO A 125 2.26 7.13 14.48
C PRO A 125 0.81 7.49 14.16
N ALA A 126 -0.12 7.16 15.06
CA ALA A 126 -1.53 7.48 14.83
C ALA A 126 -1.74 9.00 14.77
N PHE A 127 -2.46 9.45 13.75
CA PHE A 127 -2.73 10.88 13.52
C PHE A 127 -4.14 11.32 13.95
N SER A 128 -4.98 10.37 14.38
CA SER A 128 -6.35 10.62 14.86
C SER A 128 -6.58 10.08 16.28
N GLY A 129 -5.50 9.94 17.04
CA GLY A 129 -5.50 9.39 18.41
C GLY A 129 -5.27 7.88 18.46
N ASN A 130 -4.80 7.42 19.62
CA ASN A 130 -4.57 6.00 19.93
C ASN A 130 -5.68 5.41 20.82
N GLU A 131 -6.62 6.24 21.27
CA GLU A 131 -7.71 5.79 22.13
C GLU A 131 -8.65 4.86 21.34
N PRO A 132 -8.77 3.59 21.75
CA PRO A 132 -9.62 2.66 21.03
C PRO A 132 -11.10 3.00 21.20
N LEU A 133 -11.86 2.91 20.12
CA LEU A 133 -13.31 3.08 20.14
C LEU A 133 -13.98 1.74 20.44
N TYR A 134 -14.92 1.73 21.38
CA TYR A 134 -15.70 0.55 21.74
C TYR A 134 -17.04 0.56 21.00
N ILE A 135 -17.24 -0.39 20.09
CA ILE A 135 -18.47 -0.53 19.31
C ILE A 135 -18.96 -1.96 19.45
N ALA A 136 -20.18 -2.15 19.96
CA ALA A 136 -20.86 -3.45 20.07
C ALA A 136 -19.99 -4.59 20.65
N GLY A 137 -19.16 -4.29 21.67
CA GLY A 137 -18.30 -5.27 22.34
C GLY A 137 -16.95 -5.53 21.65
N ALA A 138 -16.67 -4.88 20.52
CA ALA A 138 -15.37 -4.89 19.86
C ALA A 138 -14.66 -3.53 19.98
N THR A 139 -13.34 -3.58 19.80
CA THR A 139 -12.42 -2.47 19.90
C THR A 139 -11.84 -2.16 18.52
N ILE A 140 -11.99 -0.92 18.08
CA ILE A 140 -11.46 -0.43 16.80
C ILE A 140 -10.58 0.81 17.01
N LEU A 141 -9.36 0.78 16.47
CA LEU A 141 -8.51 1.96 16.44
C LEU A 141 -9.04 2.96 15.39
N PRO A 142 -8.97 4.28 15.66
CA PRO A 142 -9.36 5.32 14.70
C PRO A 142 -8.72 5.17 13.32
N GLN A 143 -7.49 4.65 13.26
CA GLN A 143 -6.77 4.38 12.02
C GLN A 143 -7.52 3.45 11.05
N HIS A 144 -8.26 2.47 11.58
CA HIS A 144 -9.03 1.53 10.74
C HIS A 144 -10.19 2.22 10.01
N ILE A 145 -10.78 3.25 10.62
CA ILE A 145 -11.84 4.06 9.99
C ILE A 145 -11.28 4.76 8.75
N TRP A 146 -10.07 5.31 8.84
CA TRP A 146 -9.39 5.92 7.69
C TRP A 146 -9.08 4.90 6.60
N ILE A 147 -8.61 3.71 6.96
CA ILE A 147 -8.39 2.63 5.99
C ILE A 147 -9.69 2.34 5.23
N PHE A 148 -10.80 2.12 5.93
CA PHE A 148 -12.09 1.88 5.30
C PHE A 148 -12.56 3.03 4.40
N ALA A 149 -12.50 4.25 4.91
CA ALA A 149 -12.93 5.43 4.18
C ALA A 149 -12.11 5.63 2.88
N ILE A 150 -10.78 5.50 2.97
CA ILE A 150 -9.88 5.64 1.81
C ILE A 150 -10.10 4.49 0.83
N THR A 151 -10.24 3.24 1.30
CA THR A 151 -10.53 2.10 0.45
C THR A 151 -11.82 2.32 -0.34
N LEU A 152 -12.91 2.68 0.34
CA LEU A 152 -14.19 2.94 -0.34
C LEU A 152 -14.11 4.11 -1.32
N LEU A 153 -13.42 5.19 -0.94
CA LEU A 153 -13.21 6.35 -1.81
C LEU A 153 -12.47 5.98 -3.08
N ILE A 154 -11.36 5.23 -2.98
CA ILE A 154 -10.56 4.81 -4.13
C ILE A 154 -11.36 3.88 -5.04
N ILE A 155 -12.10 2.93 -4.47
CA ILE A 155 -12.97 2.02 -5.23
C ILE A 155 -14.06 2.80 -5.97
N ALA A 156 -14.74 3.72 -5.29
CA ALA A 156 -15.77 4.54 -5.89
C ALA A 156 -15.22 5.43 -7.00
N ALA A 157 -14.09 6.12 -6.75
CA ALA A 157 -13.42 6.95 -7.74
C ALA A 157 -13.01 6.14 -8.98
N ASN A 158 -12.46 4.94 -8.78
CA ASN A 158 -12.06 4.05 -9.87
C ASN A 158 -13.27 3.57 -10.70
N LYS A 159 -14.35 3.15 -10.03
CA LYS A 159 -15.60 2.76 -10.69
C LYS A 159 -16.17 3.91 -11.53
N ILE A 160 -16.14 5.13 -11.01
CA ILE A 160 -16.59 6.31 -11.75
C ILE A 160 -15.68 6.54 -12.96
N PHE A 161 -14.35 6.51 -12.78
CA PHE A 161 -13.39 6.75 -13.85
C PHE A 161 -13.51 5.77 -15.03
N PHE A 162 -13.82 4.49 -14.78
CA PHE A 162 -13.97 3.48 -15.85
C PHE A 162 -15.38 3.36 -16.43
N ASN A 163 -16.41 3.92 -15.77
CA ASN A 163 -17.79 3.92 -16.26
C ASN A 163 -18.11 5.12 -17.17
N TYR A 164 -17.17 6.05 -17.34
CA TYR A 164 -17.22 7.15 -18.32
C TYR A 164 -16.14 6.93 -19.38
#